data_AF-A0A5C8LLQ0-F1
#
_entry.id   AF-A0A5C8LLQ0-F1
#
_cell.length_a   1.000
_cell.length_b   1.000
_cell.length_c   1.000
_cell.angle_alpha   90.00
_cell.angle_beta   90.00
_cell.angle_gamma   90.00
#
_symmetry.space_group_name_H-M   'P 1'
#
loop_
_entity.id
_entity.type
_entity.pdbx_description
1 polymer ?
#
loop_
_entity_poly.entity_id
_entity_poly.type
_entity_poly.pdbx_seq_one_letter_code
_entity_poly.pdbx_strand_id
1 'polypeptide(L)'
;MRNVKRLWGVIIVMAVGMLVLTSLLVTQSMNQSEPSHSPEPQQQGGPNSKQAVAKIGSREITIQELDKALEHHYGKELLGQILDREVIRLEGNETGTTIGNSEIERELKRMQQGYESEQQFYASMQSQLGLSEQEIREDVNNKLLLEKLATSNIKIPDAQVEDYIKTHPDEFKQEVEYNILQIIVSTKDQANKVFAELAKGENFAILARDRSLDDATNNSGGDLGWIEGDDPFIAAPVLEAAKLLKVGEVSKPVSVAQGFAIVKLKNRRDKPNPDRAFLRENVRRELALQEAPPLKDYILQLRTKWQASILDAQFRS
;
A
#
# COMPACT_ATOMS: atom_id res chain seq x y z
N MET A 1 18.24 32.17 -1.14
CA MET A 1 19.16 32.00 -2.30
C MET A 1 20.34 31.04 -2.10
N ARG A 2 20.74 30.67 -0.86
CA ARG A 2 21.90 29.80 -0.61
C ARG A 2 21.63 28.29 -0.83
N ASN A 3 20.36 27.87 -0.80
CA ASN A 3 19.97 26.46 -0.92
C ASN A 3 19.81 26.00 -2.39
N VAL A 4 19.46 26.91 -3.31
CA VAL A 4 19.33 26.59 -4.75
C VAL A 4 20.70 26.31 -5.39
N LYS A 5 21.75 27.01 -4.94
CA LYS A 5 23.13 26.76 -5.40
C LYS A 5 23.68 25.41 -4.92
N ARG A 6 23.20 24.88 -3.80
CA ARG A 6 23.56 23.54 -3.30
C ARG A 6 22.83 22.44 -4.09
N LEU A 7 21.58 22.69 -4.48
CA LEU A 7 20.81 21.75 -5.30
C LEU A 7 21.43 21.54 -6.70
N TRP A 8 21.86 22.62 -7.36
CA TRP A 8 22.54 22.55 -8.65
C TRP A 8 23.91 21.87 -8.58
N GLY A 9 24.63 22.02 -7.45
CA GLY A 9 25.90 21.30 -7.23
C GLY A 9 25.73 19.78 -7.16
N VAL A 10 24.66 19.30 -6.52
CA VAL A 10 24.38 17.85 -6.40
C VAL A 10 23.94 17.27 -7.75
N ILE A 11 23.15 18.01 -8.53
CA ILE A 11 22.69 17.56 -9.86
C ILE A 11 23.87 17.43 -10.83
N ILE A 12 24.84 18.36 -10.80
CA ILE A 12 26.03 18.28 -11.66
C ILE A 12 26.94 17.10 -11.27
N VAL A 13 27.10 16.83 -9.96
CA VAL A 13 27.88 15.67 -9.49
C VAL A 13 27.22 14.34 -9.88
N MET A 14 25.89 14.25 -9.83
CA MET A 14 25.13 13.07 -10.26
C MET A 14 25.23 12.83 -11.78
N ALA A 15 25.18 13.90 -12.59
CA ALA A 15 25.29 13.80 -14.05
C ALA A 15 26.69 13.38 -14.52
N VAL A 16 27.75 13.84 -13.85
CA VAL A 16 29.12 13.42 -14.15
C VAL A 16 29.38 11.97 -13.71
N GLY A 17 28.76 11.52 -12.61
CA GLY A 17 28.82 10.12 -12.16
C GLY A 17 28.22 9.14 -13.18
N MET A 18 27.11 9.50 -13.84
CA MET A 18 26.50 8.65 -14.87
C MET A 18 27.34 8.53 -16.15
N LEU A 19 28.08 9.57 -16.53
CA LEU A 19 28.94 9.53 -17.72
C LEU A 19 30.24 8.74 -17.51
N VAL A 20 30.75 8.67 -16.28
CA VAL A 20 31.95 7.86 -15.95
C VAL A 20 31.61 6.37 -15.89
N LEU A 21 30.42 6.01 -15.44
CA LEU A 21 29.95 4.61 -15.39
C LEU A 21 29.68 4.00 -16.77
N THR A 22 29.21 4.79 -17.74
CA THR A 22 29.02 4.30 -19.12
C THR A 22 30.35 4.14 -19.87
N SER A 23 31.36 4.96 -19.58
CA SER A 23 32.69 4.82 -20.18
C SER A 23 33.47 3.61 -19.64
N LEU A 24 33.22 3.19 -18.40
CA LEU A 24 33.86 2.01 -17.79
C LEU A 24 33.25 0.68 -18.28
N LEU A 25 31.98 0.67 -18.67
CA LEU A 25 31.34 -0.53 -19.25
C LEU A 25 31.78 -0.81 -20.70
N VAL A 26 32.16 0.21 -21.47
CA VAL A 26 32.60 0.03 -22.87
C VAL A 26 34.03 -0.49 -22.97
N THR A 27 34.89 -0.22 -21.98
CA THR A 27 36.31 -0.61 -22.04
C THR A 27 36.59 -2.04 -21.58
N GLN A 28 35.68 -2.70 -20.85
CA GLN A 28 35.81 -4.12 -20.52
C GLN A 28 35.29 -5.08 -21.61
N SER A 29 34.61 -4.57 -22.65
CA SER A 29 34.07 -5.41 -23.74
C SER A 29 35.06 -5.67 -24.88
N MET A 30 36.27 -5.11 -24.86
CA MET A 30 37.26 -5.29 -25.93
C MET A 30 38.52 -6.02 -25.45
N ASN A 31 38.42 -7.15 -24.75
CA ASN A 31 39.57 -8.02 -24.60
C ASN A 31 39.25 -9.48 -24.21
N GLN A 32 38.47 -10.20 -25.00
CA GLN A 32 38.50 -11.66 -24.96
C GLN A 32 38.50 -12.23 -26.38
N SER A 33 39.61 -12.90 -26.68
CA SER A 33 39.90 -13.65 -27.91
C SER A 33 39.04 -14.91 -27.97
N GLU A 34 38.58 -15.28 -29.17
CA GLU A 34 37.84 -16.53 -29.44
C GLU A 34 38.61 -17.79 -29.06
N PRO A 35 37.89 -18.86 -28.66
CA PRO A 35 38.27 -20.20 -29.11
C PRO A 35 37.13 -20.91 -29.86
N SER A 36 37.46 -21.26 -31.10
CA SER A 36 37.04 -22.41 -31.93
C SER A 36 35.80 -23.23 -31.54
N HIS A 37 34.90 -23.32 -32.52
CA HIS A 37 33.72 -24.17 -32.67
C HIS A 37 33.75 -25.58 -32.02
N SER A 38 32.65 -25.91 -31.36
CA SER A 38 32.01 -27.24 -31.37
C SER A 38 30.48 -27.06 -31.29
N PRO A 39 29.69 -27.94 -31.93
CA PRO A 39 28.29 -27.63 -32.27
C PRO A 39 27.32 -27.78 -31.08
N GLU A 40 26.48 -26.77 -30.88
CA GLU A 40 25.34 -26.79 -29.95
C GLU A 40 24.28 -27.84 -30.37
N PRO A 41 23.61 -28.51 -29.40
CA PRO A 41 22.41 -29.28 -29.67
C PRO A 41 21.24 -28.35 -30.01
N GLN A 42 20.55 -28.63 -31.11
CA GLN A 42 19.35 -27.93 -31.53
C GLN A 42 18.24 -28.06 -30.48
N GLN A 43 17.91 -26.96 -29.81
CA GLN A 43 16.62 -26.82 -29.13
C GLN A 43 15.59 -26.24 -30.12
N GLN A 44 14.52 -27.02 -30.33
CA GLN A 44 13.38 -26.68 -31.15
C GLN A 44 12.65 -25.46 -30.59
N GLY A 45 12.91 -24.28 -31.15
CA GLY A 45 12.05 -23.12 -30.97
C GLY A 45 10.77 -23.31 -31.80
N GLY A 46 9.61 -23.21 -31.16
CA GLY A 46 8.31 -23.18 -31.85
C GLY A 46 8.21 -22.07 -32.91
N PRO A 47 7.18 -22.10 -33.77
CA PRO A 47 7.08 -21.28 -35.00
C PRO A 47 7.13 -19.74 -34.81
N ASN A 48 7.15 -19.24 -33.57
CA ASN A 48 7.09 -17.81 -33.24
C ASN A 48 8.43 -17.17 -32.81
N SER A 49 9.53 -17.93 -32.67
CA SER A 49 10.79 -17.42 -32.08
C SER A 49 11.47 -16.29 -32.85
N LYS A 50 11.15 -16.10 -34.13
CA LYS A 50 11.68 -15.02 -34.99
C LYS A 50 10.73 -13.83 -35.15
N GLN A 51 9.59 -13.82 -34.45
CA GLN A 51 8.64 -12.72 -34.56
C GLN A 51 9.24 -11.43 -34.01
N ALA A 52 9.34 -10.39 -34.86
CA ALA A 52 9.73 -9.06 -34.44
C ALA A 52 8.60 -8.42 -33.60
N VAL A 53 8.95 -7.94 -32.41
CA VAL A 53 8.01 -7.28 -31.47
C VAL A 53 8.19 -5.77 -31.43
N ALA A 54 9.37 -5.27 -31.84
CA ALA A 54 9.64 -3.86 -31.98
C ALA A 54 10.68 -3.60 -33.07
N LYS A 55 10.76 -2.35 -33.55
CA LYS A 55 11.73 -1.91 -34.56
C LYS A 55 12.26 -0.51 -34.25
N ILE A 56 13.57 -0.32 -34.40
CA ILE A 56 14.25 0.97 -34.27
C ILE A 56 15.17 1.14 -35.48
N GLY A 57 14.80 2.05 -36.39
CA GLY A 57 15.49 2.19 -37.67
C GLY A 57 15.40 0.90 -38.50
N SER A 58 16.54 0.28 -38.80
CA SER A 58 16.63 -1.01 -39.51
C SER A 58 16.74 -2.21 -38.57
N ARG A 59 16.93 -2.02 -37.27
CA ARG A 59 17.05 -3.11 -36.30
C ARG A 59 15.66 -3.54 -35.83
N GLU A 60 15.40 -4.84 -35.91
CA GLU A 60 14.24 -5.50 -35.31
C GLU A 60 14.65 -6.11 -33.97
N ILE A 61 13.75 -6.05 -32.99
CA ILE A 61 13.87 -6.71 -31.69
C ILE A 61 12.92 -7.90 -31.73
N THR A 62 13.44 -9.09 -31.51
CA THR A 62 12.67 -10.33 -31.56
C THR A 62 12.03 -10.68 -30.22
N ILE A 63 10.95 -11.47 -30.24
CA ILE A 63 10.35 -12.02 -29.02
C ILE A 63 11.39 -12.81 -28.21
N GLN A 64 12.28 -13.55 -28.88
CA GLN A 64 13.33 -14.32 -28.22
C GLN A 64 14.34 -13.43 -27.48
N GLU A 65 14.71 -12.27 -28.03
CA GLU A 65 15.55 -11.30 -27.32
C GLU A 65 14.87 -10.76 -26.06
N LEU A 66 13.56 -10.48 -26.15
CA LEU A 66 12.76 -10.03 -25.01
C LEU A 66 12.64 -11.13 -23.94
N ASP A 67 12.27 -12.35 -24.32
CA ASP A 67 12.09 -13.49 -23.42
C ASP A 67 13.39 -13.79 -22.66
N LYS A 68 14.53 -13.83 -23.36
CA LYS A 68 15.84 -14.03 -22.70
C LYS A 68 16.15 -12.95 -21.67
N ALA A 69 15.82 -11.69 -21.97
CA ALA A 69 16.01 -10.60 -21.01
C ALA A 69 15.08 -10.74 -19.80
N LEU A 70 13.82 -11.12 -20.02
CA LEU A 70 12.85 -11.35 -18.96
C LEU A 70 13.24 -12.54 -18.07
N GLU A 71 13.65 -13.66 -18.66
CA GLU A 71 14.16 -14.84 -17.95
C GLU A 71 15.38 -14.48 -17.10
N HIS A 72 16.31 -13.70 -17.66
CA HIS A 72 17.52 -13.28 -16.95
C HIS A 72 17.21 -12.39 -15.74
N HIS A 73 16.27 -11.45 -15.87
CA HIS A 73 15.98 -10.49 -14.80
C HIS A 73 14.92 -10.98 -13.79
N TYR A 74 13.93 -11.75 -14.23
CA TYR A 74 12.75 -12.10 -13.43
C TYR A 74 12.46 -13.60 -13.36
N GLY A 75 13.07 -14.42 -14.23
CA GLY A 75 12.72 -15.84 -14.38
C GLY A 75 12.87 -16.63 -13.09
N LYS A 76 13.94 -16.40 -12.32
CA LYS A 76 14.16 -17.08 -11.04
C LYS A 76 13.08 -16.76 -10.00
N GLU A 77 12.74 -15.48 -9.84
CA GLU A 77 11.75 -15.03 -8.86
C GLU A 77 10.36 -15.55 -9.22
N LEU A 78 9.96 -15.38 -10.49
CA LEU A 78 8.67 -15.87 -10.99
C LEU A 78 8.57 -17.39 -10.88
N LEU A 79 9.62 -18.14 -11.21
CA LEU A 79 9.62 -19.60 -11.03
C LEU A 79 9.45 -19.97 -9.56
N GLY A 80 10.09 -19.23 -8.65
CA GLY A 80 9.88 -19.38 -7.21
C GLY A 80 8.42 -19.18 -6.81
N GLN A 81 7.80 -18.09 -7.25
CA GLN A 81 6.39 -17.80 -6.97
C GLN A 81 5.44 -18.86 -7.54
N ILE A 82 5.72 -19.36 -8.75
CA ILE A 82 4.96 -20.45 -9.36
C ILE A 82 5.06 -21.72 -8.51
N LEU A 83 6.27 -22.08 -8.07
CA LEU A 83 6.46 -23.23 -7.18
C LEU A 83 5.70 -23.05 -5.86
N ASP A 84 5.73 -21.86 -5.25
CA ASP A 84 5.01 -21.57 -4.01
C ASP A 84 3.50 -21.74 -4.17
N ARG A 85 2.93 -21.11 -5.20
CA ARG A 85 1.50 -21.24 -5.54
C ARG A 85 1.11 -22.71 -5.72
N GLU A 86 1.96 -23.48 -6.41
CA GLU A 86 1.68 -24.88 -6.70
C GLU A 86 1.73 -25.78 -5.47
N VAL A 87 2.74 -25.63 -4.59
CA VAL A 87 2.80 -26.44 -3.37
C VAL A 87 1.69 -26.08 -2.37
N ILE A 88 1.26 -24.82 -2.32
CA ILE A 88 0.09 -24.39 -1.54
C ILE A 88 -1.18 -25.09 -2.07
N ARG A 89 -1.36 -25.09 -3.39
CA ARG A 89 -2.51 -25.73 -4.04
C ARG A 89 -2.53 -27.24 -3.79
N LEU A 90 -1.38 -27.91 -3.92
CA LEU A 90 -1.24 -29.33 -3.65
C LEU A 90 -1.55 -29.66 -2.19
N GLU A 91 -1.04 -28.87 -1.24
CA GLU A 91 -1.33 -29.04 0.18
C GLU A 91 -2.81 -28.80 0.53
N GLY A 92 -3.40 -27.76 -0.05
CA GLY A 92 -4.83 -27.48 0.07
C GLY A 92 -5.68 -28.66 -0.40
N ASN A 93 -5.35 -29.22 -1.56
CA ASN A 93 -6.05 -30.39 -2.09
C ASN A 93 -5.88 -31.64 -1.21
N GLU A 94 -4.67 -31.93 -0.75
CA GLU A 94 -4.36 -33.09 0.12
C GLU A 94 -5.14 -33.03 1.44
N THR A 95 -5.26 -31.83 2.02
CA THR A 95 -5.94 -31.61 3.30
C THR A 95 -7.44 -31.33 3.15
N GLY A 96 -7.94 -31.17 1.92
CA GLY A 96 -9.30 -30.69 1.65
C GLY A 96 -9.53 -29.23 2.07
N THR A 97 -8.47 -28.47 2.32
CA THR A 97 -8.55 -27.06 2.73
C THR A 97 -8.80 -26.19 1.52
N THR A 98 -9.90 -25.43 1.55
CA THR A 98 -10.28 -24.48 0.50
C THR A 98 -10.64 -23.13 1.11
N ILE A 99 -10.60 -22.08 0.28
CA ILE A 99 -11.04 -20.73 0.62
C ILE A 99 -12.34 -20.46 -0.11
N GLY A 100 -13.38 -20.09 0.64
CA GLY A 100 -14.68 -19.76 0.07
C GLY A 100 -14.68 -18.38 -0.57
N ASN A 101 -15.56 -18.17 -1.56
CA ASN A 101 -15.72 -16.87 -2.23
C ASN A 101 -15.94 -15.72 -1.24
N SER A 102 -16.72 -15.96 -0.19
CA SER A 102 -16.99 -14.93 0.83
C SER A 102 -15.75 -14.53 1.64
N GLU A 103 -14.78 -15.43 1.82
CA GLU A 103 -13.51 -15.11 2.50
C GLU A 103 -12.67 -14.17 1.62
N ILE A 104 -12.61 -14.45 0.32
CA ILE A 104 -11.92 -13.62 -0.68
C ILE A 104 -12.55 -12.21 -0.74
N GLU A 105 -13.88 -12.12 -0.85
CA GLU A 105 -14.58 -10.82 -0.89
C GLU A 105 -14.32 -9.97 0.35
N ARG A 106 -14.25 -10.59 1.53
CA ARG A 106 -13.96 -9.87 2.78
C ARG A 106 -12.53 -9.34 2.80
N GLU A 107 -11.57 -10.12 2.34
CA GLU A 107 -10.18 -9.69 2.27
C GLU A 107 -9.98 -8.59 1.20
N LEU A 108 -10.60 -8.71 0.04
CA LEU A 108 -10.59 -7.65 -0.99
C LEU A 108 -11.19 -6.35 -0.45
N LYS A 109 -12.34 -6.42 0.22
CA LYS A 109 -12.96 -5.25 0.84
C LYS A 109 -12.05 -4.61 1.90
N ARG A 110 -11.25 -5.41 2.62
CA ARG A 110 -10.25 -4.91 3.57
C ARG A 110 -9.09 -4.21 2.84
N MET A 111 -8.58 -4.80 1.76
CA MET A 111 -7.52 -4.21 0.93
C MET A 111 -7.95 -2.90 0.25
N GLN A 112 -9.26 -2.74 -0.02
CA GLN A 112 -9.84 -1.52 -0.57
C GLN A 112 -9.99 -0.39 0.47
N GLN A 113 -9.73 -0.64 1.77
CA GLN A 113 -9.78 0.42 2.79
C GLN A 113 -8.74 1.50 2.46
N GLY A 114 -9.17 2.76 2.51
CA GLY A 114 -8.34 3.92 2.14
C GLY A 114 -8.42 4.30 0.65
N TYR A 115 -9.08 3.50 -0.19
CA TYR A 115 -9.41 3.87 -1.56
C TYR A 115 -10.81 4.49 -1.64
N GLU A 116 -11.00 5.46 -2.54
CA GLU A 116 -12.28 6.14 -2.76
C GLU A 116 -13.33 5.21 -3.37
N SER A 117 -12.89 4.23 -4.16
CA SER A 117 -13.76 3.24 -4.80
C SER A 117 -13.01 1.97 -5.18
N GLU A 118 -13.76 0.88 -5.37
CA GLU A 118 -13.26 -0.38 -5.93
C GLU A 118 -12.59 -0.18 -7.30
N GLN A 119 -13.17 0.67 -8.15
CA GLN A 119 -12.58 0.99 -9.46
C GLN A 119 -11.21 1.67 -9.32
N GLN A 120 -11.08 2.59 -8.36
CA GLN A 120 -9.80 3.26 -8.09
C GLN A 120 -8.76 2.26 -7.55
N PHE A 121 -9.18 1.34 -6.67
CA PHE A 121 -8.31 0.29 -6.14
C PHE A 121 -7.72 -0.57 -7.28
N TYR A 122 -8.56 -1.13 -8.15
CA TYR A 122 -8.06 -1.97 -9.25
C TYR A 122 -7.26 -1.18 -10.28
N ALA A 123 -7.65 0.05 -10.59
CA ALA A 123 -6.87 0.93 -11.47
C ALA A 123 -5.47 1.24 -10.88
N SER A 124 -5.37 1.42 -9.57
CA SER A 124 -4.10 1.61 -8.87
C SER A 124 -3.23 0.35 -8.96
N MET A 125 -3.79 -0.84 -8.70
CA MET A 125 -3.05 -2.10 -8.78
C MET A 125 -2.55 -2.38 -10.21
N GLN A 126 -3.39 -2.13 -11.22
CA GLN A 126 -3.00 -2.31 -12.61
C GLN A 126 -1.90 -1.33 -13.05
N SER A 127 -1.97 -0.08 -12.62
CA SER A 127 -1.01 0.96 -13.03
C SER A 127 0.32 0.88 -12.30
N GLN A 128 0.32 0.50 -11.02
CA GLN A 128 1.53 0.45 -10.19
C GLN A 128 2.21 -0.91 -10.23
N LEU A 129 1.42 -2.00 -10.22
CA LEU A 129 1.93 -3.37 -10.10
C LEU A 129 1.71 -4.19 -11.37
N GLY A 130 0.95 -3.67 -12.35
CA GLY A 130 0.63 -4.42 -13.57
C GLY A 130 -0.42 -5.51 -13.38
N LEU A 131 -1.04 -5.62 -12.20
CA LEU A 131 -1.93 -6.71 -11.85
C LEU A 131 -3.38 -6.43 -12.27
N SER A 132 -3.98 -7.42 -12.92
CA SER A 132 -5.41 -7.48 -13.18
C SER A 132 -6.22 -7.83 -11.94
N GLU A 133 -7.53 -7.55 -11.98
CA GLU A 133 -8.47 -7.95 -10.93
C GLU A 133 -8.43 -9.47 -10.64
N GLN A 134 -8.32 -10.28 -11.69
CA GLN A 134 -8.25 -11.73 -11.53
C GLN A 134 -6.97 -12.16 -10.80
N GLU A 135 -5.82 -11.59 -11.17
CA GLU A 135 -4.54 -11.91 -10.52
C GLU A 135 -4.55 -11.51 -9.04
N ILE A 136 -5.11 -10.35 -8.71
CA ILE A 136 -5.28 -9.90 -7.32
C ILE A 136 -6.14 -10.89 -6.54
N ARG A 137 -7.23 -11.36 -7.15
CA ARG A 137 -8.13 -12.34 -6.54
C ARG A 137 -7.44 -13.69 -6.30
N GLU A 138 -6.64 -14.15 -7.25
CA GLU A 138 -5.83 -15.36 -7.12
C GLU A 138 -4.78 -15.22 -6.02
N ASP A 139 -4.10 -14.06 -5.92
CA ASP A 139 -3.13 -13.79 -4.87
C ASP A 139 -3.77 -13.77 -3.49
N VAL A 140 -4.95 -13.15 -3.36
CA VAL A 140 -5.75 -13.20 -2.12
C VAL A 140 -6.11 -14.64 -1.76
N ASN A 141 -6.58 -15.43 -2.73
CA ASN A 141 -6.89 -16.84 -2.49
C ASN A 141 -5.66 -17.62 -1.99
N ASN A 142 -4.52 -17.46 -2.66
CA ASN A 142 -3.28 -18.18 -2.33
C ASN A 142 -2.75 -17.77 -0.95
N LYS A 143 -2.78 -16.47 -0.63
CA LYS A 143 -2.43 -15.94 0.69
C LYS A 143 -3.30 -16.55 1.78
N LEU A 144 -4.63 -16.47 1.63
CA LEU A 144 -5.57 -16.97 2.63
C LEU A 144 -5.45 -18.49 2.81
N LEU A 145 -5.22 -19.23 1.72
CA LEU A 145 -4.99 -20.68 1.78
C LEU A 145 -3.72 -21.01 2.55
N LEU A 146 -2.61 -20.32 2.26
CA LEU A 146 -1.35 -20.50 2.98
C LEU A 146 -1.51 -20.23 4.48
N GLU A 147 -2.15 -19.12 4.86
CA GLU A 147 -2.44 -18.79 6.27
C GLU A 147 -3.27 -19.89 6.95
N LYS A 148 -4.34 -20.36 6.29
CA LYS A 148 -5.24 -21.39 6.82
C LYS A 148 -4.54 -22.74 6.98
N LEU A 149 -3.66 -23.10 6.06
CA LEU A 149 -2.83 -24.31 6.15
C LEU A 149 -1.83 -24.20 7.31
N ALA A 150 -1.11 -23.08 7.40
CA ALA A 150 -0.12 -22.84 8.45
C ALA A 150 -0.73 -22.85 9.86
N THR A 151 -1.98 -22.43 10.00
CA THR A 151 -2.70 -22.33 11.27
C THR A 151 -3.61 -23.52 11.58
N SER A 152 -3.75 -24.48 10.66
CA SER A 152 -4.72 -25.60 10.77
C SER A 152 -4.61 -26.43 12.05
N ASN A 153 -3.41 -26.56 12.61
CA ASN A 153 -3.15 -27.32 13.83
C ASN A 153 -3.11 -26.45 15.10
N ILE A 154 -3.37 -25.14 14.98
CA ILE A 154 -3.30 -24.18 16.06
C ILE A 154 -4.72 -23.89 16.55
N LYS A 155 -4.94 -24.05 17.86
CA LYS A 155 -6.24 -23.82 18.49
C LYS A 155 -6.14 -22.66 19.45
N ILE A 156 -6.67 -21.51 19.04
CA ILE A 156 -6.79 -20.31 19.86
C ILE A 156 -8.11 -20.35 20.65
N PRO A 157 -8.08 -20.50 21.99
CA PRO A 157 -9.29 -20.55 22.80
C PRO A 157 -10.01 -19.20 22.83
N ASP A 158 -11.33 -19.22 22.95
CA ASP A 158 -12.16 -18.01 23.07
C ASP A 158 -11.72 -17.07 24.20
N ALA A 159 -11.23 -17.62 25.30
CA ALA A 159 -10.71 -16.83 26.42
C ALA A 159 -9.49 -16.00 26.03
N GLN A 160 -8.61 -16.54 25.18
CA GLN A 160 -7.42 -15.82 24.69
C GLN A 160 -7.84 -14.70 23.73
N VAL A 161 -8.84 -14.94 22.87
CA VAL A 161 -9.41 -13.92 21.98
C VAL A 161 -10.01 -12.76 22.78
N GLU A 162 -10.84 -13.06 23.79
CA GLU A 162 -11.47 -12.01 24.60
C GLU A 162 -10.45 -11.27 25.47
N ASP A 163 -9.44 -11.97 25.99
CA ASP A 163 -8.35 -11.33 26.74
C ASP A 163 -7.54 -10.39 25.84
N TYR A 164 -7.23 -10.80 24.60
CA TYR A 164 -6.56 -9.94 23.63
C TYR A 164 -7.37 -8.68 23.33
N ILE A 165 -8.65 -8.82 23.00
CA ILE A 165 -9.56 -7.69 22.73
C ILE A 165 -9.63 -6.73 23.92
N LYS A 166 -9.68 -7.27 25.14
CA LYS A 166 -9.75 -6.47 26.38
C LYS A 166 -8.45 -5.75 26.69
N THR A 167 -7.31 -6.36 26.41
CA THR A 167 -5.98 -5.82 26.74
C THR A 167 -5.43 -4.88 25.67
N HIS A 168 -5.99 -4.91 24.46
CA HIS A 168 -5.63 -4.04 23.33
C HIS A 168 -6.80 -3.16 22.86
N PRO A 169 -7.45 -2.39 23.77
CA PRO A 169 -8.64 -1.60 23.40
C PRO A 169 -8.36 -0.54 22.34
N ASP A 170 -7.12 -0.07 22.22
CA ASP A 170 -6.72 0.93 21.23
C ASP A 170 -6.70 0.37 19.79
N GLU A 171 -6.49 -0.94 19.61
CA GLU A 171 -6.56 -1.62 18.31
C GLU A 171 -8.00 -1.81 17.82
N PHE A 172 -8.96 -1.78 18.76
CA PHE A 172 -10.37 -2.06 18.50
C PHE A 172 -11.29 -0.88 18.82
N LYS A 173 -10.70 0.28 19.10
CA LYS A 173 -11.44 1.50 19.40
C LYS A 173 -12.33 1.83 18.20
N GLN A 174 -13.56 2.22 18.49
CA GLN A 174 -14.44 2.70 17.44
C GLN A 174 -13.86 3.99 16.86
N GLU A 175 -13.46 3.94 15.60
CA GLU A 175 -12.98 5.12 14.90
C GLU A 175 -14.12 6.13 14.76
N VAL A 176 -13.81 7.39 15.04
CA VAL A 176 -14.76 8.49 14.91
C VAL A 176 -14.22 9.44 13.85
N GLU A 177 -15.07 9.79 12.91
CA GLU A 177 -14.80 10.80 11.91
C GLU A 177 -15.53 12.10 12.26
N TYR A 178 -14.84 13.21 12.03
CA TYR A 178 -15.34 14.55 12.26
C TYR A 178 -15.36 15.30 10.94
N ASN A 179 -16.49 15.92 10.60
CA ASN A 179 -16.52 16.93 9.54
C ASN A 179 -16.34 18.30 10.17
N ILE A 180 -15.20 18.93 9.88
CA ILE A 180 -14.74 20.13 10.57
C ILE A 180 -14.55 21.27 9.59
N LEU A 181 -14.93 22.47 10.03
CA LEU A 181 -14.60 23.71 9.34
C LEU A 181 -13.54 24.46 10.16
N GLN A 182 -12.57 25.10 9.49
CA GLN A 182 -11.55 25.91 10.15
C GLN A 182 -11.35 27.29 9.53
N ILE A 183 -10.96 28.25 10.37
CA ILE A 183 -10.47 29.57 9.97
C ILE A 183 -9.14 29.78 10.68
N ILE A 184 -8.06 30.00 9.94
CA ILE A 184 -6.74 30.27 10.50
C ILE A 184 -6.42 31.75 10.32
N VAL A 185 -6.01 32.44 11.37
CA VAL A 185 -5.61 33.86 11.33
C VAL A 185 -4.29 34.08 12.06
N SER A 186 -3.57 35.14 11.69
CA SER A 186 -2.20 35.36 12.17
C SER A 186 -2.11 35.70 13.67
N THR A 187 -3.13 36.38 14.22
CA THR A 187 -3.08 36.88 15.60
C THR A 187 -4.30 36.49 16.43
N LYS A 188 -4.10 36.42 17.75
CA LYS A 188 -5.16 36.15 18.72
C LYS A 188 -6.30 37.16 18.64
N ASP A 189 -5.98 38.43 18.39
CA ASP A 189 -6.98 39.50 18.27
C ASP A 189 -7.86 39.33 17.05
N GLN A 190 -7.28 38.94 15.90
CA GLN A 190 -8.06 38.56 14.72
C GLN A 190 -8.96 37.37 15.03
N ALA A 191 -8.45 36.37 15.75
CA ALA A 191 -9.21 35.17 16.06
C ALA A 191 -10.39 35.46 17.01
N ASN A 192 -10.16 36.31 18.02
CA ASN A 192 -11.20 36.77 18.93
C ASN A 192 -12.29 37.56 18.20
N LYS A 193 -11.93 38.38 17.20
CA LYS A 193 -12.91 39.10 16.37
C LYS A 193 -13.77 38.15 15.54
N VAL A 194 -13.15 37.19 14.87
CA VAL A 194 -13.86 36.14 14.12
C VAL A 194 -14.79 35.36 15.04
N PHE A 195 -14.32 34.92 16.21
CA PHE A 195 -15.13 34.21 17.18
C PHE A 195 -16.35 35.04 17.65
N ALA A 196 -16.16 36.34 17.93
CA ALA A 196 -17.24 37.22 18.35
C ALA A 196 -18.29 37.46 17.25
N GLU A 197 -17.88 37.50 15.98
CA GLU A 197 -18.79 37.61 14.83
C GLU A 197 -19.58 36.32 14.60
N LEU A 198 -18.92 35.16 14.69
CA LEU A 198 -19.59 33.86 14.65
C LEU A 198 -20.62 33.71 15.78
N ALA A 199 -20.31 34.20 16.97
CA ALA A 199 -21.25 34.22 18.09
C ALA A 199 -22.49 35.13 17.85
N LYS A 200 -22.39 36.10 16.94
CA LYS A 200 -23.52 36.94 16.50
C LYS A 200 -24.33 36.32 15.35
N GLY A 201 -23.93 35.14 14.86
CA GLY A 201 -24.61 34.43 13.79
C GLY A 201 -24.06 34.70 12.39
N GLU A 202 -22.88 35.32 12.27
CA GLU A 202 -22.23 35.49 10.98
C GLU A 202 -21.92 34.14 10.32
N ASN A 203 -21.94 34.11 8.99
CA ASN A 203 -21.72 32.88 8.23
C ASN A 203 -20.24 32.47 8.27
N PHE A 204 -19.97 31.26 8.77
CA PHE A 204 -18.63 30.71 8.87
C PHE A 204 -17.88 30.66 7.54
N ALA A 205 -18.55 30.27 6.46
CA ALA A 205 -17.93 30.14 5.14
C ALA A 205 -17.52 31.51 4.57
N ILE A 206 -18.29 32.56 4.85
CA ILE A 206 -17.95 33.93 4.45
C ILE A 206 -16.70 34.40 5.19
N LEU A 207 -16.67 34.24 6.52
CA LEU A 207 -15.52 34.62 7.32
C LEU A 207 -14.26 33.79 6.97
N ALA A 208 -14.43 32.51 6.64
CA ALA A 208 -13.34 31.65 6.18
C ALA A 208 -12.74 32.18 4.88
N ARG A 209 -13.57 32.47 3.87
CA ARG A 209 -13.12 33.00 2.58
C ARG A 209 -12.42 34.36 2.73
N ASP A 210 -12.97 35.24 3.55
CA ASP A 210 -12.52 36.62 3.61
C ASP A 210 -11.32 36.82 4.53
N ARG A 211 -11.07 35.91 5.48
CA ARG A 211 -10.09 36.11 6.56
C ARG A 211 -9.13 34.96 6.81
N SER A 212 -9.43 33.74 6.35
CA SER A 212 -8.58 32.59 6.63
C SER A 212 -7.29 32.63 5.81
N LEU A 213 -6.18 32.36 6.49
CA LEU A 213 -4.85 32.12 5.92
C LEU A 213 -4.70 30.69 5.38
N ASP A 214 -5.69 29.84 5.57
CA ASP A 214 -5.70 28.48 5.04
C ASP A 214 -6.16 28.47 3.58
N ASP A 215 -5.20 28.59 2.66
CA ASP A 215 -5.45 28.60 1.21
C ASP A 215 -6.06 27.29 0.68
N ALA A 216 -5.92 26.18 1.42
CA ALA A 216 -6.48 24.89 1.01
C ALA A 216 -8.01 24.86 1.17
N THR A 217 -8.55 25.53 2.19
CA THR A 217 -9.97 25.41 2.54
C THR A 217 -10.75 26.72 2.48
N ASN A 218 -10.10 27.89 2.45
CA ASN A 218 -10.77 29.19 2.51
C ASN A 218 -11.87 29.37 1.45
N ASN A 219 -11.60 28.97 0.20
CA ASN A 219 -12.55 29.04 -0.91
C ASN A 219 -13.69 28.02 -0.80
N SER A 220 -13.49 26.96 -0.02
CA SER A 220 -14.49 25.94 0.32
C SER A 220 -15.17 26.21 1.67
N GLY A 221 -15.13 27.47 2.15
CA GLY A 221 -15.76 27.88 3.39
C GLY A 221 -15.09 27.33 4.66
N GLY A 222 -13.82 26.91 4.56
CA GLY A 222 -13.05 26.33 5.64
C GLY A 222 -13.22 24.82 5.81
N ASP A 223 -13.94 24.14 4.90
CA ASP A 223 -14.29 22.71 5.06
C ASP A 223 -13.08 21.80 4.79
N LEU A 224 -12.72 21.00 5.78
CA LEU A 224 -11.66 19.99 5.69
C LEU A 224 -12.19 18.63 5.20
N GLY A 225 -13.49 18.48 5.00
CA GLY A 225 -14.10 17.18 4.72
C GLY A 225 -14.21 16.30 5.97
N TRP A 226 -14.39 14.99 5.78
CA TRP A 226 -14.40 14.02 6.88
C TRP A 226 -12.96 13.64 7.20
N ILE A 227 -12.55 13.85 8.44
CA ILE A 227 -11.21 13.50 8.94
C ILE A 227 -11.32 12.55 10.12
N GLU A 228 -10.31 11.71 10.29
CA GLU A 228 -10.21 10.78 11.41
C GLU A 228 -9.84 11.53 12.70
N GLY A 229 -10.30 11.03 13.85
CA GLY A 229 -10.05 11.65 15.16
C GLY A 229 -8.57 11.71 15.57
N ASP A 230 -7.72 10.95 14.90
CA ASP A 230 -6.27 10.87 15.05
C ASP A 230 -5.52 11.14 13.74
N ASP A 231 -6.14 11.85 12.80
CA ASP A 231 -5.53 12.22 11.53
C ASP A 231 -4.21 13.00 11.73
N PRO A 232 -3.05 12.46 11.33
CA PRO A 232 -1.75 13.07 11.57
C PRO A 232 -1.48 14.30 10.71
N PHE A 233 -2.28 14.55 9.67
CA PHE A 233 -2.14 15.71 8.78
C PHE A 233 -2.86 16.95 9.31
N ILE A 234 -3.68 16.80 10.35
CA ILE A 234 -4.42 17.90 10.97
C ILE A 234 -3.72 18.34 12.26
N ALA A 235 -3.60 19.66 12.46
CA ALA A 235 -2.93 20.20 13.64
C ALA A 235 -3.61 19.68 14.92
N ALA A 236 -2.83 19.05 15.82
CA ALA A 236 -3.36 18.45 17.04
C ALA A 236 -4.30 19.38 17.86
N PRO A 237 -3.99 20.69 18.05
CA PRO A 237 -4.91 21.60 18.75
C PRO A 237 -6.29 21.78 18.08
N VAL A 238 -6.38 21.61 16.75
CA VAL A 238 -7.64 21.66 15.99
C VAL A 238 -8.46 20.41 16.24
N LEU A 239 -7.84 19.22 16.18
CA LEU A 239 -8.51 17.95 16.49
C LEU A 239 -8.99 17.90 17.94
N GLU A 240 -8.15 18.29 18.90
CA GLU A 240 -8.52 18.32 20.31
C GLU A 240 -9.67 19.30 20.59
N ALA A 241 -9.69 20.45 19.91
CA ALA A 241 -10.84 21.34 19.97
C ALA A 241 -12.10 20.69 19.42
N ALA A 242 -12.03 20.08 18.23
CA ALA A 242 -13.18 19.46 17.58
C ALA A 242 -13.79 18.31 18.41
N LYS A 243 -12.97 17.49 19.07
CA LYS A 243 -13.40 16.39 19.95
C LYS A 243 -14.27 16.87 21.12
N LEU A 244 -14.07 18.10 21.58
CA LEU A 244 -14.79 18.71 22.70
C LEU A 244 -16.08 19.43 22.29
N LEU A 245 -16.27 19.69 20.99
CA LEU A 245 -17.42 20.43 20.47
C LEU A 245 -18.63 19.52 20.29
N LYS A 246 -19.82 20.11 20.46
CA LYS A 246 -21.07 19.53 19.94
C LYS A 246 -21.24 19.88 18.46
N VAL A 247 -22.00 19.06 17.73
CA VAL A 247 -22.33 19.36 16.32
C VAL A 247 -22.99 20.74 16.22
N GLY A 248 -22.45 21.59 15.35
CA GLY A 248 -22.83 22.98 15.14
C GLY A 248 -22.04 24.01 15.97
N GLU A 249 -21.31 23.58 17.00
CA GLU A 249 -20.58 24.45 17.93
C GLU A 249 -19.25 24.96 17.34
N VAL A 250 -18.81 26.12 17.83
CA VAL A 250 -17.57 26.80 17.44
C VAL A 250 -16.62 26.87 18.64
N SER A 251 -15.36 26.50 18.44
CA SER A 251 -14.32 26.57 19.47
C SER A 251 -13.92 28.01 19.79
N LYS A 252 -13.37 28.21 20.99
CA LYS A 252 -12.52 29.38 21.23
C LYS A 252 -11.27 29.33 20.33
N PRO A 253 -10.58 30.46 20.10
CA PRO A 253 -9.32 30.46 19.37
C PRO A 253 -8.30 29.49 19.97
N VAL A 254 -7.78 28.59 19.15
CA VAL A 254 -6.73 27.62 19.52
C VAL A 254 -5.43 27.96 18.79
N SER A 255 -4.29 27.81 19.47
CA SER A 255 -3.00 28.12 18.86
C SER A 255 -2.56 26.99 17.93
N VAL A 256 -2.11 27.37 16.73
CA VAL A 256 -1.55 26.48 15.71
C VAL A 256 -0.24 27.07 15.18
N ALA A 257 0.55 26.31 14.42
CA ALA A 257 1.86 26.77 13.93
C ALA A 257 1.78 28.07 13.10
N GLN A 258 0.68 28.26 12.36
CA GLN A 258 0.43 29.39 11.47
C GLN A 258 -0.29 30.56 12.19
N GLY A 259 -0.55 30.47 13.50
CA GLY A 259 -1.23 31.51 14.27
C GLY A 259 -2.33 30.94 15.18
N PHE A 260 -3.58 31.29 14.89
CA PHE A 260 -4.74 30.87 15.67
C PHE A 260 -5.84 30.32 14.76
N ALA A 261 -6.36 29.14 15.11
CA ALA A 261 -7.49 28.53 14.44
C ALA A 261 -8.80 28.75 15.23
N ILE A 262 -9.89 28.92 14.51
CA ILE A 262 -11.26 28.80 15.03
C ILE A 262 -11.86 27.58 14.34
N VAL A 263 -12.37 26.64 15.12
CA VAL A 263 -12.84 25.34 14.64
C VAL A 263 -14.35 25.27 14.82
N LYS A 264 -15.07 24.76 13.82
CA LYS A 264 -16.49 24.43 13.96
C LYS A 264 -16.69 22.95 13.65
N LEU A 265 -17.39 22.25 14.53
CA LEU A 265 -17.80 20.88 14.25
C LEU A 265 -19.06 20.90 13.41
N LYS A 266 -18.95 20.59 12.12
CA LYS A 266 -20.10 20.55 11.20
C LYS A 266 -20.89 19.26 11.36
N ASN A 267 -20.21 18.12 11.53
CA ASN A 267 -20.85 16.85 11.82
C ASN A 267 -19.87 15.87 12.48
N ARG A 268 -20.39 14.81 13.09
CA ARG A 268 -19.62 13.70 13.68
C ARG A 268 -20.31 12.39 13.33
N ARG A 269 -19.55 11.38 12.95
CA ARG A 269 -20.06 10.03 12.76
C ARG A 269 -19.08 9.01 13.31
N ASP A 270 -19.60 7.94 13.85
CA ASP A 270 -18.76 6.81 14.21
C ASP A 270 -18.62 5.93 12.97
N LYS A 271 -17.39 5.50 12.64
CA LYS A 271 -17.19 4.48 11.62
C LYS A 271 -17.83 3.19 12.13
N PRO A 272 -18.53 2.44 11.26
CA PRO A 272 -19.08 1.15 11.64
C PRO A 272 -17.94 0.24 12.08
N ASN A 273 -17.99 -0.22 13.34
CA ASN A 273 -17.10 -1.29 13.75
C ASN A 273 -17.43 -2.56 12.97
N PRO A 274 -16.43 -3.41 12.69
CA PRO A 274 -16.71 -4.74 12.20
C PRO A 274 -17.64 -5.47 13.18
N ASP A 275 -18.49 -6.35 12.66
CA ASP A 275 -19.36 -7.18 13.50
C ASP A 275 -18.53 -7.93 14.55
N ARG A 276 -19.05 -8.10 15.77
CA ARG A 276 -18.27 -8.69 16.89
C ARG A 276 -17.79 -10.10 16.56
N ALA A 277 -18.57 -10.90 15.82
CA ALA A 277 -18.14 -12.23 15.42
C ALA A 277 -16.98 -12.15 14.41
N PHE A 278 -17.05 -11.21 13.47
CA PHE A 278 -15.97 -10.96 12.52
C PHE A 278 -14.69 -10.45 13.21
N LEU A 279 -14.82 -9.53 14.17
CA LEU A 279 -13.70 -9.05 14.97
C LEU A 279 -13.01 -10.22 15.70
N ARG A 280 -13.78 -11.05 16.40
CA ARG A 280 -13.24 -12.23 17.11
C ARG A 280 -12.53 -13.19 16.17
N GLU A 281 -13.07 -13.41 14.97
CA GLU A 281 -12.44 -14.29 13.99
C GLU A 281 -11.12 -13.74 13.46
N ASN A 282 -11.03 -12.43 13.22
CA ASN A 282 -9.77 -11.80 12.80
C ASN A 282 -8.71 -11.87 13.89
N VAL A 283 -9.07 -11.55 15.14
CA VAL A 283 -8.16 -11.68 16.28
C VAL A 283 -7.72 -13.12 16.45
N ARG A 284 -8.64 -14.09 16.32
CA ARG A 284 -8.30 -15.51 16.39
C ARG A 284 -7.29 -15.90 15.31
N ARG A 285 -7.52 -15.47 14.07
CA ARG A 285 -6.61 -15.71 12.93
C ARG A 285 -5.24 -15.09 13.21
N GLU A 286 -5.19 -13.85 13.68
CA GLU A 286 -3.96 -13.14 13.95
C GLU A 286 -3.14 -13.83 15.05
N LEU A 287 -3.79 -14.18 16.18
CA LEU A 287 -3.16 -14.96 17.23
C LEU A 287 -2.65 -16.32 16.73
N ALA A 288 -3.43 -17.00 15.90
CA ALA A 288 -2.99 -18.27 15.31
C ALA A 288 -1.77 -18.09 14.40
N LEU A 289 -1.71 -16.99 13.62
CA LEU A 289 -0.57 -16.67 12.78
C LEU A 289 0.67 -16.27 13.59
N GLN A 290 0.50 -15.66 14.76
CA GLN A 290 1.59 -15.37 15.70
C GLN A 290 2.19 -16.64 16.31
N GLU A 291 1.36 -17.66 16.56
CA GLU A 291 1.81 -18.98 17.05
C GLU A 291 2.34 -19.90 15.93
N ALA A 292 2.00 -19.61 14.67
CA ALA A 292 2.45 -20.38 13.51
C ALA A 292 3.94 -20.15 13.20
N PRO A 293 4.61 -21.11 12.54
CA PRO A 293 5.89 -20.83 11.90
C PRO A 293 5.75 -19.66 10.94
N PRO A 294 6.79 -18.82 10.76
CA PRO A 294 6.78 -17.79 9.73
C PRO A 294 6.33 -18.39 8.40
N LEU A 295 5.41 -17.72 7.69
CA LEU A 295 4.84 -18.27 6.44
C LEU A 295 5.92 -18.63 5.41
N LYS A 296 7.03 -17.88 5.41
CA LYS A 296 8.21 -18.15 4.59
C LYS A 296 8.90 -19.48 4.95
N ASP A 297 8.90 -19.88 6.20
CA ASP A 297 9.48 -21.16 6.62
C ASP A 297 8.49 -22.29 6.35
N TYR A 298 7.20 -22.06 6.58
CA TYR A 298 6.14 -23.02 6.27
C TYR A 298 6.10 -23.35 4.77
N ILE A 299 6.25 -22.36 3.88
CA ILE A 299 6.30 -22.63 2.44
C ILE A 299 7.52 -23.47 2.04
N LEU A 300 8.68 -23.30 2.70
CA LEU A 300 9.86 -24.16 2.48
C LEU A 300 9.63 -25.59 2.96
N GLN A 301 8.87 -25.78 4.05
CA GLN A 301 8.44 -27.10 4.50
C GLN A 301 7.51 -27.75 3.46
N LEU A 302 6.56 -27.01 2.89
CA LEU A 302 5.70 -27.51 1.82
C LEU A 302 6.51 -27.88 0.58
N ARG A 303 7.45 -27.04 0.15
CA ARG A 303 8.37 -27.36 -0.96
C ARG A 303 9.13 -28.67 -0.71
N THR A 304 9.60 -28.87 0.52
CA THR A 304 10.31 -30.10 0.91
C THR A 304 9.39 -31.32 0.89
N LYS A 305 8.18 -31.20 1.48
CA LYS A 305 7.16 -32.25 1.51
C LYS A 305 6.80 -32.71 0.10
N TRP A 306 6.58 -31.76 -0.81
CA TRP A 306 6.20 -32.00 -2.20
C TRP A 306 7.39 -32.20 -3.14
N GLN A 307 8.62 -32.31 -2.61
CA GLN A 307 9.84 -32.57 -3.38
C GLN A 307 10.05 -31.56 -4.53
N ALA A 308 9.66 -30.30 -4.31
CA ALA A 308 9.81 -29.24 -5.30
C ALA A 308 11.29 -29.02 -5.60
N SER A 309 11.66 -29.12 -6.88
CA SER A 309 13.03 -28.95 -7.34
C SER A 309 13.07 -28.20 -8.67
N ILE A 310 14.06 -27.32 -8.81
CA ILE A 310 14.30 -26.58 -10.03
C ILE A 310 15.19 -27.44 -10.93
N LEU A 311 14.64 -27.89 -12.05
CA LEU A 311 15.33 -28.79 -12.97
C LEU A 311 16.37 -28.07 -13.83
N ASP A 312 16.10 -26.85 -14.25
CA ASP A 312 17.03 -26.09 -15.08
C ASP A 312 18.11 -25.41 -14.21
N ALA A 313 19.38 -25.67 -14.53
CA ALA A 313 20.51 -25.12 -13.81
C ALA A 313 20.52 -23.58 -13.81
N GLN A 314 19.97 -22.93 -14.84
CA GLN A 314 19.96 -21.47 -14.95
C GLN A 314 19.16 -20.79 -13.82
N PHE A 315 18.23 -21.50 -13.18
CA PHE A 315 17.38 -20.98 -12.12
C PHE A 315 17.74 -21.51 -10.72
N ARG A 316 18.81 -22.31 -10.57
CA ARG A 316 19.16 -22.95 -9.28
C ARG A 316 19.98 -22.09 -8.31
N SER A 317 20.68 -21.05 -8.78
CA SER A 317 21.60 -20.22 -7.99
C SER A 317 20.93 -18.96 -7.45
#